data_AF-A0A7C1HT89-F1
#
_entry.id   AF-A0A7C1HT89-F1
#
_cell.length_a   1.000
_cell.length_b   1.000
_cell.length_c   1.000
_cell.angle_alpha   90.00
_cell.angle_beta   90.00
_cell.angle_gamma   90.00
#
_symmetry.space_group_name_H-M   'P 1'
#
loop_
_entity.id
_entity.type
_entity.pdbx_description
1 polymer ?
#
loop_
_entity_poly.entity_id
_entity_poly.type
_entity_poly.pdbx_seq_one_letter_code
_entity_poly.pdbx_strand_id
1 'polypeptide(L)'
;MRVTGLHRCNNERTCAALCVAVPFLLVLCYLLLLSLSLARQDFLTMIALIIAYMVPPAGKETVIPLGIAVGLPWWLVALTMTFLDFAGGLFMAWNFTLALKIPVIGPWIERMMLEGREYFDARPWLERLYFAGLMLFVMVPFEGSGGISASILGRLMGMRKYEVLAFVTIGAFISCFSIALGADYVLALLARHHIGGASAVLLVFIAGGIALIAHHAFRRAKKA
;
A
#
# COMPACT_ATOMS: atom_id res chain seq x y z
N MET A 1 -37.83 -38.53 4.95
CA MET A 1 -37.83 -37.99 3.57
C MET A 1 -37.52 -36.50 3.65
N ARG A 2 -36.28 -36.08 3.41
CA ARG A 2 -35.59 -35.81 2.13
C ARG A 2 -35.87 -34.39 1.57
N VAL A 3 -34.78 -33.62 1.56
CA VAL A 3 -34.41 -32.53 0.63
C VAL A 3 -35.01 -31.13 0.83
N THR A 4 -34.41 -30.33 1.72
CA THR A 4 -34.42 -28.84 1.64
C THR A 4 -33.10 -28.23 2.15
N GLY A 5 -31.97 -28.92 1.97
CA GLY A 5 -30.66 -28.54 2.55
C GLY A 5 -29.52 -28.20 1.57
N LEU A 6 -29.76 -28.22 0.25
CA LEU A 6 -28.66 -28.14 -0.74
C LEU A 6 -28.67 -26.90 -1.64
N HIS A 7 -29.75 -26.10 -1.67
CA HIS A 7 -29.81 -24.92 -2.55
C HIS A 7 -29.28 -23.61 -1.93
N ARG A 8 -29.16 -23.52 -0.58
CA ARG A 8 -28.58 -22.34 0.10
C ARG A 8 -27.06 -22.40 0.20
N CYS A 9 -26.49 -23.60 0.36
CA CYS A 9 -25.05 -23.79 0.56
C CYS A 9 -24.24 -23.67 -0.75
N ASN A 10 -24.85 -23.85 -1.92
CA ASN A 10 -24.16 -23.67 -3.20
C ASN A 10 -23.93 -22.18 -3.52
N ASN A 11 -24.88 -21.31 -3.17
CA ASN A 11 -24.82 -19.87 -3.43
C ASN A 11 -23.81 -19.15 -2.52
N GLU A 12 -23.63 -19.61 -1.29
CA GLU A 12 -22.61 -19.06 -0.38
C GLU A 12 -21.18 -19.39 -0.83
N ARG A 13 -20.96 -20.60 -1.38
CA ARG A 13 -19.65 -21.00 -1.91
C ARG A 13 -19.35 -20.36 -3.26
N THR A 14 -20.32 -20.20 -4.16
CA THR A 14 -20.11 -19.47 -5.43
C THR A 14 -19.95 -17.97 -5.19
N CYS A 15 -20.71 -17.34 -4.28
CA CYS A 15 -20.45 -15.96 -3.86
C CYS A 15 -19.08 -15.81 -3.19
N ALA A 16 -18.68 -16.75 -2.33
CA ALA A 16 -17.35 -16.72 -1.72
C ALA A 16 -16.23 -16.90 -2.77
N ALA A 17 -16.38 -17.84 -3.71
CA ALA A 17 -15.43 -18.04 -4.80
C ALA A 17 -15.36 -16.83 -5.74
N LEU A 18 -16.51 -16.18 -6.04
CA LEU A 18 -16.55 -14.92 -6.78
C LEU A 18 -15.82 -13.82 -6.02
N CYS A 19 -16.09 -13.65 -4.72
CA CYS A 19 -15.44 -12.64 -3.88
C CYS A 19 -13.92 -12.86 -3.75
N VAL A 20 -13.44 -14.11 -3.84
CA VAL A 20 -12.01 -14.42 -3.94
C VAL A 20 -11.49 -14.07 -5.34
N ALA A 21 -12.18 -14.49 -6.40
CA ALA A 21 -11.72 -14.35 -7.77
C ALA A 21 -11.73 -12.91 -8.29
N VAL A 22 -12.66 -12.06 -7.86
CA VAL A 22 -12.83 -10.68 -8.33
C VAL A 22 -11.54 -9.84 -8.24
N PRO A 23 -10.83 -9.74 -7.12
CA PRO A 23 -9.59 -8.96 -7.06
C PRO A 23 -8.49 -9.51 -8.00
N PHE A 24 -8.38 -10.83 -8.15
CA PHE A 24 -7.43 -11.42 -9.11
C PHE A 24 -7.84 -11.16 -10.56
N LEU A 25 -9.13 -11.25 -10.86
CA LEU A 25 -9.68 -10.93 -12.19
C LEU A 25 -9.51 -9.45 -12.50
N LEU A 26 -9.66 -8.56 -11.52
CA LEU A 26 -9.39 -7.12 -11.67
C LEU A 26 -7.92 -6.87 -11.99
N VAL A 27 -6.99 -7.51 -11.28
CA VAL A 27 -5.55 -7.43 -11.59
C VAL A 27 -5.27 -7.99 -12.98
N LEU A 28 -5.82 -9.15 -13.35
CA LEU A 28 -5.62 -9.73 -14.67
C LEU A 28 -6.17 -8.84 -15.79
N CYS A 29 -7.36 -8.26 -15.61
CA CYS A 29 -7.97 -7.31 -16.54
C CYS A 29 -7.12 -6.05 -16.67
N TYR A 30 -6.58 -5.53 -15.57
CA TYR A 30 -5.67 -4.40 -15.58
C TYR A 30 -4.36 -4.71 -16.31
N LEU A 31 -3.77 -5.88 -16.09
CA LEU A 31 -2.58 -6.34 -16.82
C LEU A 31 -2.86 -6.50 -18.31
N LEU A 32 -4.04 -7.00 -18.68
CA LEU A 32 -4.47 -7.07 -20.09
C LEU A 32 -4.55 -5.67 -20.69
N LEU A 33 -5.17 -4.71 -20.00
CA LEU A 33 -5.24 -3.32 -20.44
C LEU A 33 -3.85 -2.70 -20.61
N LEU A 34 -2.93 -2.92 -19.66
CA LEU A 34 -1.53 -2.51 -19.79
C LEU A 34 -0.85 -3.15 -21.00
N SER A 35 -1.08 -4.44 -21.27
CA SER A 35 -0.48 -5.13 -22.42
C SER A 35 -0.93 -4.61 -23.79
N LEU A 36 -2.14 -4.04 -23.85
CA LEU A 36 -2.70 -3.44 -25.07
C LEU A 36 -2.30 -1.97 -25.23
N SER A 37 -1.98 -1.28 -24.14
CA SER A 37 -1.71 0.15 -24.14
C SER A 37 -0.22 0.50 -24.16
N LEU A 38 0.65 -0.35 -23.62
CA LEU A 38 2.08 -0.13 -23.52
C LEU A 38 2.85 -0.87 -24.61
N ALA A 39 4.00 -0.31 -24.99
CA ALA A 39 4.99 -1.05 -25.77
C ALA A 39 5.46 -2.29 -24.99
N ARG A 40 5.88 -3.34 -25.71
CA ARG A 40 6.28 -4.62 -25.11
C ARG A 40 7.37 -4.44 -24.05
N GLN A 41 8.31 -3.52 -24.25
CA GLN A 41 9.39 -3.23 -23.29
C GLN A 41 8.83 -2.61 -22.00
N ASP A 42 8.04 -1.53 -22.10
CA ASP A 42 7.44 -0.85 -20.95
C ASP A 42 6.51 -1.77 -20.16
N PHE A 43 5.76 -2.63 -20.86
CA PHE A 43 4.91 -3.63 -20.22
C PHE A 43 5.72 -4.64 -19.39
N LEU A 44 6.83 -5.16 -19.93
CA LEU A 44 7.69 -6.08 -19.20
C LEU A 44 8.34 -5.41 -17.98
N THR A 45 8.77 -4.15 -18.12
CA THR A 45 9.28 -3.35 -17.00
C THR A 45 8.22 -3.15 -15.94
N MET A 46 6.98 -2.84 -16.32
CA MET A 46 5.87 -2.70 -15.38
C MET A 46 5.59 -4.01 -14.64
N ILE A 47 5.57 -5.14 -15.35
CA ILE A 47 5.42 -6.47 -14.72
C ILE A 47 6.54 -6.73 -13.71
N ALA A 48 7.79 -6.43 -14.06
CA ALA A 48 8.93 -6.59 -13.16
C ALA A 48 8.76 -5.73 -11.89
N LEU A 49 8.27 -4.49 -12.01
CA LEU A 49 7.98 -3.61 -10.88
C LEU A 49 6.83 -4.11 -10.01
N ILE A 50 5.77 -4.64 -10.62
CA ILE A 50 4.64 -5.25 -9.89
C ILE A 50 5.12 -6.48 -9.10
N ILE A 51 5.96 -7.33 -9.70
CA ILE A 51 6.55 -8.48 -9.02
C ILE A 51 7.48 -8.00 -7.89
N ALA A 52 8.30 -6.98 -8.13
CA ALA A 52 9.18 -6.41 -7.11
C ALA A 52 8.37 -5.88 -5.92
N TYR A 53 7.26 -5.19 -6.16
CA TYR A 53 6.36 -4.70 -5.12
C TYR A 53 5.72 -5.84 -4.29
N MET A 54 5.54 -7.02 -4.86
CA MET A 54 4.98 -8.19 -4.16
C MET A 54 6.02 -8.93 -3.31
N VAL A 55 7.32 -8.70 -3.50
CA VAL A 55 8.40 -9.40 -2.81
C VAL A 55 9.06 -8.46 -1.78
N PRO A 56 8.93 -8.71 -0.47
CA PRO A 56 9.67 -7.95 0.55
C PRO A 56 11.18 -8.03 0.25
N PRO A 57 11.95 -6.92 0.26
CA PRO A 57 11.74 -5.66 0.99
C PRO A 57 11.21 -4.46 0.17
N ALA A 58 10.94 -4.59 -1.13
CA ALA A 58 10.65 -3.42 -1.97
C ALA A 58 9.19 -2.95 -1.83
N GLY A 59 8.94 -1.84 -1.14
CA GLY A 59 7.63 -1.20 -1.07
C GLY A 59 7.42 -0.12 -2.13
N LYS A 60 6.30 0.61 -2.03
CA LYS A 60 5.92 1.68 -2.97
C LYS A 60 6.92 2.83 -2.99
N GLU A 61 7.59 3.08 -1.87
CA GLU A 61 8.68 4.05 -1.73
C GLU A 61 9.92 3.71 -2.55
N THR A 62 10.16 2.42 -2.83
CA THR A 62 11.28 1.98 -3.68
C THR A 62 10.86 1.78 -5.13
N VAL A 63 9.69 1.16 -5.34
CA VAL A 63 9.24 0.77 -6.68
C VAL A 63 8.81 1.98 -7.52
N ILE A 64 8.19 3.01 -6.90
CA ILE A 64 7.74 4.19 -7.64
C ILE A 64 8.93 4.99 -8.20
N PRO A 65 9.93 5.42 -7.40
CA PRO A 65 11.08 6.14 -7.94
C PRO A 65 11.88 5.31 -8.94
N LEU A 66 12.03 4.00 -8.71
CA LEU A 66 12.73 3.11 -9.63
C LEU A 66 12.01 3.06 -10.98
N GLY A 67 10.68 2.93 -10.98
CA GLY A 67 9.87 2.94 -12.20
C GLY A 67 10.01 4.23 -13.01
N ILE A 68 10.07 5.37 -12.32
CA ILE A 68 10.27 6.68 -12.98
C ILE A 68 11.71 6.77 -13.52
N ALA A 69 12.70 6.29 -12.78
CA ALA A 69 14.10 6.31 -13.19
C ALA A 69 14.39 5.46 -14.43
N VAL A 70 13.68 4.35 -14.62
CA VAL A 70 13.78 3.52 -15.83
C VAL A 70 13.00 4.09 -17.02
N GLY A 71 12.35 5.26 -16.85
CA GLY A 71 11.70 6.01 -17.93
C GLY A 71 10.18 5.79 -18.06
N LEU A 72 9.54 5.09 -17.12
CA LEU A 72 8.08 4.96 -17.13
C LEU A 72 7.41 6.27 -16.70
N PRO A 73 6.25 6.62 -17.28
CA PRO A 73 5.50 7.79 -16.86
C PRO A 73 5.09 7.69 -15.38
N TRP A 74 5.42 8.72 -14.60
CA TRP A 74 5.18 8.76 -13.14
C TRP A 74 3.72 8.51 -12.77
N TRP A 75 2.78 9.05 -13.54
CA TRP A 75 1.35 8.91 -13.30
C TRP A 75 0.88 7.47 -13.48
N LEU A 76 1.46 6.74 -14.43
CA LEU A 76 1.12 5.34 -14.71
C LEU A 76 1.64 4.43 -13.60
N VAL A 77 2.88 4.65 -13.16
CA VAL A 77 3.48 3.91 -12.04
C VAL A 77 2.68 4.16 -10.76
N ALA A 78 2.35 5.41 -10.44
CA ALA A 78 1.53 5.77 -9.29
C ALA A 78 0.14 5.13 -9.33
N LEU A 79 -0.52 5.17 -10.50
CA LEU A 79 -1.83 4.57 -10.70
C LEU A 79 -1.79 3.04 -10.55
N THR A 80 -0.75 2.40 -11.08
CA THR A 80 -0.53 0.95 -10.95
C THR A 80 -0.40 0.55 -9.49
N MET A 81 0.45 1.21 -8.72
CA MET A 81 0.64 0.90 -7.30
C MET A 81 -0.62 1.17 -6.48
N THR A 82 -1.32 2.28 -6.76
CA THR A 82 -2.61 2.59 -6.13
C THR A 82 -3.64 1.51 -6.42
N PHE A 83 -3.69 1.02 -7.66
CA PHE A 83 -4.62 -0.03 -8.06
C PHE A 83 -4.30 -1.38 -7.38
N LEU A 84 -3.02 -1.71 -7.21
CA LEU A 84 -2.59 -2.90 -6.45
C LEU A 84 -3.00 -2.80 -4.97
N ASP A 85 -2.80 -1.64 -4.35
CA ASP A 85 -3.26 -1.38 -2.97
C ASP A 85 -4.79 -1.51 -2.86
N PHE A 86 -5.54 -0.97 -3.82
CA PHE A 86 -6.99 -1.13 -3.91
C PHE A 86 -7.41 -2.60 -4.05
N ALA A 87 -6.81 -3.34 -4.98
CA ALA A 87 -7.11 -4.75 -5.22
C ALA A 87 -6.77 -5.62 -4.00
N GLY A 88 -5.61 -5.36 -3.37
CA GLY A 88 -5.20 -6.03 -2.13
C GLY A 88 -6.13 -5.69 -0.95
N GLY A 89 -6.55 -4.44 -0.84
CA GLY A 89 -7.52 -4.01 0.18
C GLY A 89 -8.91 -4.61 -0.05
N LEU A 90 -9.36 -4.69 -1.29
CA LEU A 90 -10.62 -5.34 -1.67
C LEU A 90 -10.58 -6.84 -1.37
N PHE A 91 -9.47 -7.49 -1.73
CA PHE A 91 -9.23 -8.90 -1.39
C PHE A 91 -9.32 -9.11 0.12
N MET A 92 -8.66 -8.28 0.93
CA MET A 92 -8.70 -8.41 2.38
C MET A 92 -10.06 -8.07 2.99
N ALA A 93 -10.76 -7.05 2.49
CA ALA A 93 -12.09 -6.68 2.97
C ALA A 93 -13.11 -7.82 2.82
N TRP A 94 -12.98 -8.63 1.76
CA TRP A 94 -13.86 -9.76 1.50
C TRP A 94 -13.34 -11.09 2.04
N ASN A 95 -12.02 -11.31 2.06
CA ASN A 95 -11.39 -12.59 2.38
C ASN A 95 -10.61 -12.58 3.69
N PHE A 96 -10.81 -11.60 4.56
CA PHE A 96 -10.11 -11.42 5.85
C PHE A 96 -9.93 -12.73 6.65
N THR A 97 -11.02 -13.49 6.82
CA THR A 97 -11.03 -14.74 7.60
C THR A 97 -10.32 -15.89 6.91
N LEU A 98 -10.20 -15.84 5.58
CA LEU A 98 -9.50 -16.83 4.76
C LEU A 98 -8.00 -16.52 4.71
N ALA A 99 -7.63 -15.24 4.55
CA ALA A 99 -6.25 -14.78 4.53
C ALA A 99 -5.50 -15.10 5.83
N LEU A 100 -6.16 -14.93 6.99
CA LEU A 100 -5.59 -15.29 8.30
C LEU A 100 -5.35 -16.80 8.49
N LYS A 101 -5.98 -17.66 7.68
CA LYS A 101 -5.83 -19.12 7.79
C LYS A 101 -4.72 -19.68 6.89
N ILE A 102 -4.07 -18.85 6.07
CA ILE A 102 -3.01 -19.30 5.16
C ILE A 102 -1.68 -19.35 5.93
N PRO A 103 -1.07 -20.53 6.15
CA PRO A 103 0.09 -20.70 7.05
C PRO A 103 1.38 -20.02 6.58
N VAL A 104 1.51 -19.72 5.28
CA VAL A 104 2.69 -19.02 4.72
C VAL A 104 2.57 -17.50 4.85
N ILE A 105 1.36 -16.97 4.66
CA ILE A 105 1.09 -15.53 4.69
C ILE A 105 0.86 -15.06 6.13
N GLY A 106 0.34 -15.94 7.01
CA GLY A 106 0.05 -15.66 8.42
C GLY A 106 1.21 -15.03 9.20
N PRO A 107 2.41 -15.64 9.25
CA PRO A 107 3.55 -15.08 9.98
C PRO A 107 4.05 -13.74 9.41
N TRP A 108 3.88 -13.51 8.10
CA TRP A 108 4.23 -12.23 7.48
C TRP A 108 3.22 -11.15 7.85
N ILE A 109 1.92 -11.45 7.76
CA ILE A 109 0.84 -10.58 8.24
C ILE A 109 1.01 -10.27 9.73
N GLU A 110 1.36 -11.25 10.55
CA GLU A 110 1.50 -11.09 12.00
C GLU A 110 2.68 -10.16 12.35
N ARG A 111 3.81 -10.26 11.65
CA ARG A 111 4.91 -9.28 11.77
C ARG A 111 4.48 -7.87 11.36
N MET A 112 3.79 -7.74 10.23
CA MET A 112 3.26 -6.43 9.77
C MET A 112 2.23 -5.85 10.75
N MET A 113 1.41 -6.71 11.36
CA MET A 113 0.44 -6.33 12.38
C MET A 113 1.12 -5.91 13.68
N LEU A 114 2.23 -6.56 14.08
CA LEU A 114 3.01 -6.20 15.26
C LEU A 114 3.67 -4.83 15.08
N GLU A 115 4.31 -4.57 13.95
CA GLU A 115 4.90 -3.27 13.62
C GLU A 115 3.84 -2.17 13.53
N GLY A 116 2.71 -2.47 12.89
CA GLY A 116 1.55 -1.58 12.84
C GLY A 116 0.97 -1.31 14.22
N ARG A 117 0.78 -2.33 15.06
CA ARG A 117 0.29 -2.16 16.43
C ARG A 117 1.26 -1.35 17.29
N GLU A 118 2.56 -1.61 17.21
CA GLU A 118 3.56 -0.88 17.98
C GLU A 118 3.53 0.63 17.64
N TYR A 119 3.25 0.97 16.38
CA TYR A 119 3.03 2.36 15.97
C TYR A 119 1.78 2.99 16.61
N PHE A 120 0.67 2.25 16.68
CA PHE A 120 -0.59 2.71 17.29
C PHE A 120 -0.50 2.74 18.83
N ASP A 121 0.09 1.72 19.45
CA ASP A 121 0.30 1.60 20.90
C ASP A 121 1.25 2.70 21.41
N ALA A 122 2.26 3.08 20.62
CA ALA A 122 3.10 4.24 20.92
C ALA A 122 2.31 5.58 20.91
N ARG A 123 1.08 5.60 20.37
CA ARG A 123 0.27 6.80 20.14
C ARG A 123 -1.21 6.54 20.50
N PRO A 124 -1.57 6.43 21.79
CA PRO A 124 -2.94 6.10 22.24
C PRO A 124 -4.02 7.09 21.78
N TRP A 125 -3.63 8.32 21.45
CA TRP A 125 -4.51 9.34 20.88
C TRP A 125 -4.95 9.01 19.44
N LEU A 126 -4.14 8.27 18.66
CA LEU A 126 -4.50 7.77 17.33
C LEU A 126 -5.51 6.63 17.43
N GLU A 127 -5.43 5.80 18.47
CA GLU A 127 -6.42 4.76 18.74
C GLU A 127 -7.78 5.40 19.08
N ARG A 128 -7.79 6.51 19.82
CA ARG A 128 -9.01 7.26 20.12
C ARG A 128 -9.65 7.93 18.89
N LEU A 129 -8.87 8.12 17.82
CA LEU A 129 -9.30 8.66 16.53
C LEU A 129 -9.04 7.61 15.43
N TYR A 130 -9.65 6.43 15.57
CA TYR A 130 -9.51 5.26 14.68
C TYR A 130 -9.45 5.61 13.17
N PHE A 131 -10.24 6.60 12.74
CA PHE A 131 -10.27 7.11 11.36
C PHE A 131 -8.96 7.81 10.93
N ALA A 132 -8.41 8.69 11.75
CA ALA A 132 -7.21 9.44 11.42
C ALA A 132 -5.95 8.58 11.55
N GLY A 133 -5.91 7.68 12.52
CA GLY A 133 -4.79 6.74 12.69
C GLY A 133 -4.64 5.83 11.48
N LEU A 134 -5.74 5.26 10.97
CA LEU A 134 -5.70 4.42 9.78
C LEU A 134 -5.28 5.21 8.54
N MET A 135 -5.84 6.39 8.34
CA MET A 135 -5.51 7.24 7.20
C MET A 135 -4.03 7.66 7.23
N LEU A 136 -3.52 8.05 8.39
CA LEU A 136 -2.11 8.38 8.58
C LEU A 136 -1.21 7.16 8.32
N PHE A 137 -1.60 5.97 8.79
CA PHE A 137 -0.85 4.74 8.54
C PHE A 137 -0.70 4.44 7.05
N VAL A 138 -1.78 4.57 6.27
CA VAL A 138 -1.74 4.37 4.81
C VAL A 138 -0.94 5.47 4.10
N MET A 139 -1.08 6.71 4.57
CA MET A 139 -0.42 7.87 3.99
C MET A 139 1.10 7.83 4.18
N VAL A 140 1.57 7.29 5.31
CA VAL A 140 3.02 7.15 5.53
C VAL A 140 3.50 5.92 4.77
N PRO A 141 4.43 6.08 3.81
CA PRO A 141 4.97 4.97 3.04
C PRO A 141 6.03 4.23 3.85
N PHE A 142 5.60 3.53 4.89
CA PHE A 142 6.43 2.52 5.55
C PHE A 142 6.30 1.21 4.77
N GLU A 143 7.41 0.49 4.63
CA GLU A 143 7.39 -0.91 4.19
C GLU A 143 6.34 -1.65 5.01
N GLY A 144 5.35 -2.25 4.34
CA GLY A 144 4.22 -2.90 5.02
C GLY A 144 2.96 -2.06 5.26
N SER A 145 2.92 -0.77 4.92
CA SER A 145 1.68 0.05 5.03
C SER A 145 0.70 -0.10 3.85
N GLY A 146 0.94 -1.08 2.98
CA GLY A 146 0.12 -1.35 1.80
C GLY A 146 -1.33 -1.72 2.12
N GLY A 147 -2.14 -1.84 1.07
CA GLY A 147 -3.59 -2.01 1.18
C GLY A 147 -4.04 -3.24 1.97
N ILE A 148 -3.21 -4.29 2.02
CA ILE A 148 -3.45 -5.51 2.79
C ILE A 148 -3.36 -5.24 4.31
N SER A 149 -2.23 -4.70 4.78
CA SER A 149 -1.97 -4.44 6.21
C SER A 149 -2.90 -3.36 6.77
N ALA A 150 -3.12 -2.30 6.01
CA ALA A 150 -4.08 -1.26 6.37
C ALA A 150 -5.51 -1.83 6.45
N SER A 151 -5.88 -2.73 5.54
CA SER A 151 -7.17 -3.39 5.62
C SER A 151 -7.32 -4.25 6.86
N ILE A 152 -6.24 -4.92 7.28
CA ILE A 152 -6.23 -5.73 8.49
C ILE A 152 -6.40 -4.84 9.73
N LEU A 153 -5.60 -3.79 9.86
CA LEU A 153 -5.68 -2.87 10.99
C LEU A 153 -7.07 -2.21 11.07
N GLY A 154 -7.61 -1.72 9.96
CA GLY A 154 -8.95 -1.14 9.92
C GLY A 154 -10.03 -2.10 10.39
N ARG A 155 -9.91 -3.39 10.03
CA ARG A 155 -10.84 -4.44 10.48
C ARG A 155 -10.68 -4.78 11.95
N LEU A 156 -9.46 -4.79 12.48
CA LEU A 156 -9.19 -4.97 13.92
C LEU A 156 -9.77 -3.82 14.75
N MET A 157 -9.79 -2.60 14.19
CA MET A 157 -10.40 -1.41 14.80
C MET A 157 -11.93 -1.36 14.66
N GLY A 158 -12.57 -2.44 14.18
CA GLY A 158 -14.03 -2.56 14.12
C GLY A 158 -14.70 -1.84 12.95
N MET A 159 -13.93 -1.34 11.97
CA MET A 159 -14.48 -0.58 10.84
C MET A 159 -15.22 -1.48 9.83
N ARG A 160 -16.22 -0.90 9.16
CA ARG A 160 -16.98 -1.61 8.12
C ARG A 160 -16.10 -1.80 6.88
N LYS A 161 -16.36 -2.88 6.13
CA LYS A 161 -15.53 -3.31 4.97
C LYS A 161 -15.30 -2.20 3.95
N TYR A 162 -16.34 -1.42 3.65
CA TYR A 162 -16.29 -0.34 2.68
C TYR A 162 -15.57 0.91 3.19
N GLU A 163 -15.64 1.19 4.50
CA GLU A 163 -14.90 2.31 5.10
C GLU A 163 -13.41 2.05 4.98
N VAL A 164 -12.97 0.85 5.39
CA VAL A 164 -11.59 0.42 5.27
C VAL A 164 -11.09 0.52 3.84
N LEU A 165 -11.86 0.01 2.87
CA LEU A 165 -11.50 0.07 1.45
C LEU A 165 -11.37 1.51 0.96
N ALA A 166 -12.29 2.41 1.33
CA ALA A 166 -12.24 3.82 0.96
C ALA A 166 -10.97 4.50 1.51
N PHE A 167 -10.65 4.29 2.80
CA PHE A 167 -9.44 4.85 3.41
C PHE A 167 -8.16 4.31 2.78
N VAL A 168 -8.10 3.01 2.51
CA VAL A 168 -6.97 2.38 1.82
C VAL A 168 -6.79 3.00 0.44
N THR A 169 -7.87 3.15 -0.33
CA THR A 169 -7.80 3.69 -1.70
C THR A 169 -7.35 5.14 -1.70
N ILE A 170 -7.98 5.98 -0.86
CA ILE A 170 -7.66 7.41 -0.78
C ILE A 170 -6.23 7.62 -0.28
N GLY A 171 -5.83 6.91 0.78
CA GLY A 171 -4.48 7.01 1.32
C GLY A 171 -3.43 6.48 0.34
N ALA A 172 -3.69 5.38 -0.36
CA ALA A 172 -2.81 4.83 -1.38
C ALA A 172 -2.67 5.81 -2.56
N PHE A 173 -3.78 6.39 -3.02
CA PHE A 173 -3.77 7.40 -4.08
C PHE A 173 -2.92 8.61 -3.68
N ILE A 174 -3.19 9.20 -2.50
CA ILE A 174 -2.44 10.38 -2.05
C ILE A 174 -0.95 10.04 -1.88
N SER A 175 -0.62 8.93 -1.22
CA SER A 175 0.77 8.56 -0.96
C SER A 175 1.54 8.21 -2.25
N CYS A 176 0.97 7.38 -3.13
CA CYS A 176 1.62 7.00 -4.38
C CYS A 176 1.83 8.20 -5.30
N PHE A 177 0.83 9.08 -5.44
CA PHE A 177 0.99 10.29 -6.26
C PHE A 177 1.96 11.29 -5.64
N SER A 178 1.97 11.43 -4.31
CA SER A 178 2.95 12.30 -3.63
C SER A 178 4.38 11.81 -3.84
N ILE A 179 4.61 10.49 -3.72
CA ILE A 179 5.93 9.89 -3.98
C ILE A 179 6.32 10.04 -5.44
N ALA A 180 5.39 9.78 -6.37
CA ALA A 180 5.66 9.86 -7.80
C ALA A 180 6.00 11.27 -8.25
N LEU A 181 5.22 12.28 -7.85
CA LEU A 181 5.52 13.68 -8.14
C LEU A 181 6.82 14.13 -7.50
N GLY A 182 7.08 13.72 -6.26
CA GLY A 182 8.34 14.02 -5.57
C GLY A 182 9.55 13.41 -6.29
N ALA A 183 9.45 12.13 -6.68
CA ALA A 183 10.51 11.42 -7.39
C ALA A 183 10.75 11.99 -8.79
N ASP A 184 9.69 12.27 -9.56
CA ASP A 184 9.79 12.90 -10.89
C ASP A 184 10.46 14.28 -10.80
N TYR A 185 10.04 15.11 -9.83
CA TYR A 185 10.65 16.42 -9.61
C TYR A 185 12.13 16.32 -9.23
N VAL A 186 12.47 15.41 -8.32
CA VAL A 186 13.86 15.19 -7.88
C VAL A 186 14.73 14.69 -9.04
N LEU A 187 14.26 13.71 -9.81
CA LEU A 187 14.99 13.17 -10.96
C LEU A 187 15.16 14.22 -12.05
N ALA A 188 14.12 15.02 -12.34
CA ALA A 188 14.19 16.13 -13.29
C ALA A 188 15.19 17.21 -12.84
N LEU A 189 15.25 17.51 -11.54
CA LEU A 189 16.20 18.47 -10.98
C LEU A 189 17.65 17.94 -11.08
N LEU A 190 17.86 16.65 -10.82
CA LEU A 190 19.16 15.98 -10.94
C LEU A 190 19.65 15.96 -12.39
N ALA A 191 18.76 15.72 -13.34
CA ALA A 191 19.07 15.71 -14.77
C ALA A 191 19.42 17.10 -15.32
N ARG A 192 18.83 18.17 -14.77
CA ARG A 192 19.08 19.57 -15.20
C ARG A 192 20.30 20.20 -14.52
N HIS A 193 20.55 19.87 -13.25
CA HIS A 193 21.66 20.42 -12.48
C HIS A 193 22.37 19.31 -11.69
N HIS A 194 23.36 18.67 -12.29
CA HIS A 194 24.11 17.57 -11.66
C HIS A 194 24.66 17.91 -10.26
N ILE A 195 25.08 19.17 -10.03
CA ILE A 195 25.68 19.63 -8.76
C ILE A 195 24.63 20.31 -7.85
N GLY A 196 23.72 21.10 -8.42
CA GLY A 196 22.70 21.84 -7.68
C GLY A 196 21.48 21.01 -7.25
N GLY A 197 21.11 20.00 -8.03
CA GLY A 197 20.04 19.06 -7.67
C GLY A 197 20.48 18.11 -6.56
N ALA A 198 21.72 17.61 -6.62
CA ALA A 198 22.27 16.74 -5.58
C ALA A 198 22.37 17.44 -4.22
N SER A 199 22.79 18.71 -4.18
CA SER A 199 22.86 19.49 -2.95
C SER A 199 21.48 19.84 -2.37
N ALA A 200 20.49 20.12 -3.22
CA ALA A 200 19.11 20.35 -2.78
C ALA A 200 18.48 19.09 -2.17
N VAL A 201 18.66 17.93 -2.81
CA VAL A 201 18.20 16.64 -2.30
C VAL A 201 18.88 16.33 -0.96
N LEU A 202 20.20 16.48 -0.88
CA LEU A 202 20.95 16.28 0.35
C LEU A 202 20.47 17.20 1.48
N LEU A 203 20.18 18.48 1.18
CA LEU A 203 19.66 19.43 2.16
C LEU A 203 18.25 19.05 2.67
N VAL A 204 17.37 18.55 1.81
CA VAL A 204 16.04 18.08 2.23
C VAL A 204 16.15 16.85 3.12
N PHE A 205 17.01 15.89 2.79
CA PHE A 205 17.26 14.72 3.64
C PHE A 205 17.91 15.10 4.98
N ILE A 206 18.87 16.03 4.98
CA ILE A 206 19.50 16.54 6.20
C ILE A 206 18.48 17.30 7.05
N ALA A 207 17.68 18.20 6.47
CA ALA A 207 16.66 18.96 7.18
C ALA A 207 15.56 18.04 7.75
N GLY A 208 15.13 17.04 6.98
CA GLY A 208 14.19 16.01 7.44
C GLY A 208 14.77 15.18 8.59
N GLY A 209 16.03 14.76 8.48
CA GLY A 209 16.75 14.07 9.56
C GLY A 209 16.88 14.91 10.83
N ILE A 210 17.26 16.18 10.69
CA ILE A 210 17.34 17.13 11.82
C ILE A 210 15.96 17.35 12.44
N ALA A 211 14.91 17.51 11.65
CA ALA A 211 13.54 17.67 12.15
C ALA A 211 13.06 16.42 12.89
N LEU A 212 13.39 15.22 12.40
CA LEU A 212 13.06 13.95 13.06
C LEU A 212 13.83 13.79 14.39
N ILE A 213 15.12 14.10 14.40
CA ILE A 213 15.95 14.07 15.62
C ILE A 213 15.47 15.10 16.63
N ALA A 214 15.18 16.33 16.19
CA ALA A 214 14.63 17.39 17.02
C ALA A 214 13.26 16.98 17.59
N HIS A 215 12.39 16.38 16.77
CA HIS A 215 11.10 15.88 17.23
C HIS A 215 11.28 14.75 18.26
N HIS A 216 12.22 13.83 18.06
CA HIS A 216 12.54 12.78 19.03
C HIS A 216 13.13 13.35 20.34
N ALA A 217 13.99 14.37 20.26
CA ALA A 217 14.58 15.04 21.40
C ALA A 217 13.53 15.82 22.21
N PHE A 218 12.64 16.57 21.55
CA PHE A 218 11.53 17.27 22.19
C PHE A 218 10.54 16.30 22.84
N ARG A 219 10.28 15.14 22.24
CA ARG A 219 9.43 14.11 22.85
C ARG A 219 10.06 13.45 24.07
N ARG A 220 11.39 13.29 24.11
CA ARG A 220 12.10 12.81 25.31
C ARG A 220 12.07 13.85 26.42
N ALA A 221 12.26 15.13 26.11
CA ALA A 221 12.26 16.23 27.08
C ALA A 221 10.89 16.44 27.76
N LYS A 222 9.77 16.08 27.10
CA LYS A 222 8.42 16.19 27.68
C LYS A 222 8.01 14.98 28.56
N LYS A 223 8.83 13.93 28.61
CA LYS A 223 8.62 12.73 29.44
C LYS A 223 9.51 12.69 30.69
N ALA A 224 10.44 13.63 30.83
CA ALA A 224 11.22 13.88 32.04
C ALA A 224 10.55 15.00 32.86
#